data_AF-A0A953P9F4-F1
#
_entry.id   AF-A0A953P9F4-F1
#
_cell.length_a   1.000
_cell.length_b   1.000
_cell.length_c   1.000
_cell.angle_alpha   90.00
_cell.angle_beta   90.00
_cell.angle_gamma   90.00
#
_symmetry.space_group_name_H-M   'P 1'
#
loop_
_entity.id
_entity.type
_entity.pdbx_description
1 polymer ?
#
loop_
_entity_poly.entity_id
_entity_poly.type
_entity_poly.pdbx_seq_one_letter_code
_entity_poly.pdbx_strand_id
1 'polypeptide(L)'
;MAVRVAITGALSMPRKSAAELIETHTNAKFADSVTYDVNYLVASRFDTIKARKAAKIGVAVISEAELMDYIQKGAFPESQKPVRPEFHNPFRIDEITWTETIRPERVCFLEYSDNEGVVTQRFIWLCCKGRGSNGHDYLGAFDNETFKTFRTDRVVRLEEL
;
A
#
# COMPACT_ATOMS: atom_id res chain seq x y z
N MET A 1 -15.12 -16.22 -6.04
CA MET A 1 -14.65 -14.99 -5.34
C MET A 1 -15.58 -13.86 -5.71
N ALA A 2 -15.98 -12.98 -4.78
CA ALA A 2 -16.85 -11.86 -5.11
C ALA A 2 -16.09 -10.81 -5.95
N VAL A 3 -16.72 -10.30 -7.01
CA VAL A 3 -16.18 -9.21 -7.83
C VAL A 3 -16.14 -7.94 -6.97
N ARG A 4 -15.07 -7.16 -7.04
CA ARG A 4 -14.94 -5.90 -6.28
C ARG A 4 -14.91 -4.70 -7.21
N VAL A 5 -15.73 -3.70 -6.91
CA VAL A 5 -15.94 -2.54 -7.77
C VAL A 5 -15.72 -1.26 -6.96
N ALA A 6 -14.87 -0.38 -7.47
CA ALA A 6 -14.66 0.95 -6.93
C ALA A 6 -15.25 2.01 -7.88
N ILE A 7 -15.57 3.19 -7.35
CA ILE A 7 -16.10 4.32 -8.14
C ILE A 7 -15.14 5.53 -8.05
N THR A 8 -14.97 6.29 -9.13
CA THR A 8 -14.29 7.59 -9.13
C THR A 8 -15.03 8.63 -9.95
N GLY A 9 -14.84 9.89 -9.58
CA GLY A 9 -15.64 11.01 -10.08
C GLY A 9 -17.04 11.06 -9.46
N ALA A 10 -17.80 12.07 -9.85
CA ALA A 10 -19.23 12.14 -9.59
C ALA A 10 -19.94 11.41 -10.73
N LEU A 11 -20.68 10.35 -10.39
CA LEU A 11 -21.62 9.70 -11.32
C LEU A 11 -22.89 10.56 -11.41
N SER A 12 -23.80 10.22 -12.32
CA SER A 12 -25.13 10.85 -12.38
C SER A 12 -25.96 10.63 -11.11
N MET A 13 -25.68 9.57 -10.37
CA MET A 13 -26.31 9.24 -9.10
C MET A 13 -25.36 9.39 -7.89
N PRO A 14 -25.90 9.56 -6.67
CA PRO A 14 -25.10 9.56 -5.46
C PRO A 14 -24.31 8.26 -5.30
N ARG A 15 -23.05 8.39 -4.86
CA ARG A 15 -22.14 7.26 -4.64
C ARG A 15 -22.74 6.16 -3.77
N LYS A 16 -23.51 6.54 -2.74
CA LYS A 16 -24.17 5.60 -1.83
C LYS A 16 -25.21 4.74 -2.56
N SER A 17 -26.05 5.39 -3.37
CA SER A 17 -27.06 4.69 -4.18
C SER A 17 -26.41 3.77 -5.22
N ALA A 18 -25.33 4.20 -5.86
CA ALA A 18 -24.58 3.33 -6.78
C ALA A 18 -24.00 2.10 -6.07
N ALA A 19 -23.44 2.28 -4.87
CA ALA A 19 -22.93 1.17 -4.06
C ALA A 19 -24.04 0.19 -3.66
N GLU A 20 -25.19 0.69 -3.21
CA GLU A 20 -26.35 -0.13 -2.86
C GLU A 20 -26.87 -0.93 -4.08
N LEU A 21 -26.94 -0.31 -5.26
CA LEU A 21 -27.34 -0.99 -6.50
C LEU A 21 -26.36 -2.10 -6.87
N ILE A 22 -25.05 -1.83 -6.81
CA ILE A 22 -24.02 -2.85 -7.09
C ILE A 22 -24.19 -4.04 -6.15
N GLU A 23 -24.29 -3.80 -4.83
CA GLU A 23 -24.34 -4.87 -3.84
C GLU A 23 -25.65 -5.65 -3.83
N THR A 24 -26.76 -5.00 -4.19
CA THR A 24 -28.10 -5.62 -4.14
C THR A 24 -28.46 -6.33 -5.43
N HIS A 25 -28.04 -5.80 -6.59
CA HIS A 25 -28.50 -6.27 -7.89
C HIS A 25 -27.44 -7.07 -8.65
N THR A 26 -26.22 -7.20 -8.12
CA THR A 26 -25.15 -7.93 -8.82
C THR A 26 -24.41 -8.89 -7.90
N ASN A 27 -23.50 -9.68 -8.48
CA ASN A 27 -22.54 -10.54 -7.77
C ASN A 27 -21.32 -9.78 -7.21
N ALA A 28 -21.32 -8.44 -7.24
CA ALA A 28 -20.19 -7.62 -6.86
C ALA A 28 -20.36 -6.95 -5.48
N LYS A 29 -19.23 -6.56 -4.88
CA LYS A 29 -19.15 -5.79 -3.65
C LYS A 29 -18.51 -4.44 -3.90
N PHE A 30 -19.00 -3.41 -3.22
CA PHE A 30 -18.42 -2.09 -3.32
C PHE A 30 -17.07 -2.01 -2.57
N ALA A 31 -16.16 -1.20 -3.10
CA ALA A 31 -14.87 -0.89 -2.50
C ALA A 31 -14.61 0.62 -2.53
N ASP A 32 -14.21 1.17 -1.38
CA ASP A 32 -13.94 2.61 -1.26
C ASP A 32 -12.69 3.05 -2.02
N SER A 33 -11.72 2.16 -2.17
CA SER A 33 -10.39 2.46 -2.71
C SER A 33 -9.98 1.47 -3.80
N VAL A 34 -9.16 1.95 -4.73
CA VAL A 34 -8.53 1.13 -5.77
C VAL A 34 -7.33 0.42 -5.16
N THR A 35 -7.40 -0.91 -5.07
CA THR A 35 -6.35 -1.79 -4.53
C THR A 35 -6.14 -2.98 -5.46
N TYR A 36 -5.15 -3.83 -5.17
CA TYR A 36 -4.94 -5.09 -5.91
C TYR A 36 -6.07 -6.12 -5.74
N ASP A 37 -7.02 -5.87 -4.84
CA ASP A 37 -8.18 -6.74 -4.64
C ASP A 37 -9.41 -6.29 -5.45
N VAL A 38 -9.32 -5.15 -6.14
CA VAL A 38 -10.40 -4.57 -6.96
C VAL A 38 -10.33 -5.11 -8.38
N ASN A 39 -11.48 -5.49 -8.94
CA ASN A 39 -11.59 -5.95 -10.33
C ASN A 39 -11.86 -4.78 -11.28
N TYR A 40 -12.82 -3.92 -10.91
CA TYR A 40 -13.29 -2.83 -11.75
C TYR A 40 -13.22 -1.47 -11.05
N LEU A 41 -12.86 -0.43 -11.81
CA LEU A 41 -13.05 0.96 -11.45
C LEU A 41 -14.09 1.59 -12.40
N VAL A 42 -15.24 1.99 -11.86
CA VAL A 42 -16.19 2.84 -12.59
C VAL A 42 -15.70 4.27 -12.54
N ALA A 43 -15.52 4.90 -13.69
CA ALA A 43 -15.03 6.27 -13.80
C ALA A 43 -15.98 7.13 -14.64
N SER A 44 -16.46 8.26 -14.10
CA SER A 44 -17.11 9.30 -14.93
C SER A 44 -16.10 10.17 -15.68
N ARG A 45 -14.85 10.19 -15.22
CA ARG A 45 -13.72 10.89 -15.85
C ARG A 45 -12.42 10.16 -15.55
N PHE A 46 -11.53 10.11 -16.54
CA PHE A 46 -10.32 9.27 -16.52
C PHE A 46 -9.06 9.97 -15.99
N ASP A 47 -9.14 11.26 -15.66
CA ASP A 47 -8.01 12.09 -15.24
C ASP A 47 -7.80 12.12 -13.70
N THR A 48 -8.58 11.35 -12.94
CA THR A 48 -8.54 11.32 -11.47
C THR A 48 -7.35 10.51 -10.92
N ILE A 49 -6.99 10.76 -9.65
CA ILE A 49 -5.96 9.99 -8.93
C ILE A 49 -6.28 8.48 -8.93
N LYS A 50 -7.56 8.11 -8.75
CA LYS A 50 -7.99 6.71 -8.75
C LYS A 50 -7.90 6.08 -10.15
N ALA A 51 -8.24 6.82 -11.20
CA ALA A 51 -8.11 6.34 -12.57
C ALA A 51 -6.64 6.10 -12.96
N ARG A 52 -5.74 7.04 -12.62
CA ARG A 52 -4.29 6.86 -12.80
C ARG A 52 -3.77 5.65 -12.01
N LYS A 53 -4.23 5.47 -10.77
CA LYS A 53 -3.87 4.31 -9.94
C LYS A 53 -4.35 2.99 -10.56
N ALA A 54 -5.61 2.94 -11.02
CA ALA A 54 -6.17 1.76 -11.67
C ALA A 54 -5.38 1.37 -12.93
N ALA A 55 -5.07 2.34 -13.78
CA ALA A 55 -4.22 2.13 -14.95
C ALA A 55 -2.82 1.61 -14.58
N LYS A 56 -2.22 2.15 -13.53
CA LYS A 56 -0.89 1.71 -13.05
C LYS A 56 -0.88 0.26 -12.57
N ILE A 57 -1.92 -0.18 -11.86
CA ILE A 57 -1.94 -1.52 -11.27
C ILE A 57 -2.65 -2.55 -12.15
N GLY A 58 -3.31 -2.15 -13.23
CA GLY A 58 -4.03 -3.04 -14.15
C GLY A 58 -5.46 -3.38 -13.71
N VAL A 59 -6.14 -2.50 -12.99
CA VAL A 59 -7.60 -2.63 -12.72
C VAL A 59 -8.37 -2.24 -13.97
N ALA A 60 -9.39 -3.02 -14.35
CA ALA A 60 -10.24 -2.71 -15.48
C ALA A 60 -11.04 -1.43 -15.21
N VAL A 61 -10.97 -0.45 -16.12
CA VAL A 61 -11.71 0.80 -15.98
C VAL A 61 -12.92 0.75 -16.90
N ILE A 62 -14.11 0.99 -16.35
CA ILE A 62 -15.38 1.01 -17.08
C ILE A 62 -16.10 2.35 -16.89
N SER A 63 -16.94 2.70 -17.84
CA SER A 63 -17.81 3.87 -17.80
C SER A 63 -19.05 3.64 -16.92
N GLU A 64 -19.77 4.73 -16.64
CA GLU A 64 -21.07 4.64 -15.96
C GLU A 64 -22.12 3.89 -16.79
N ALA A 65 -22.07 3.98 -18.13
CA ALA A 65 -22.99 3.26 -19.00
C ALA A 65 -22.79 1.73 -18.89
N GLU A 66 -21.54 1.27 -18.86
CA GLU A 66 -21.21 -0.15 -18.66
C GLU A 66 -21.62 -0.65 -17.27
N LEU A 67 -21.46 0.18 -16.23
CA LEU A 67 -21.96 -0.14 -14.90
C LEU A 67 -23.48 -0.43 -14.94
N MET A 68 -24.25 0.43 -15.60
CA MET A 68 -25.71 0.28 -15.68
C MET A 68 -26.11 -0.97 -16.48
N ASP A 69 -25.40 -1.29 -17.56
CA ASP A 69 -25.62 -2.52 -18.33
C ASP A 69 -25.37 -3.78 -17.48
N TYR A 70 -24.32 -3.79 -16.66
CA TYR A 70 -24.02 -4.91 -15.75
C TYR A 70 -25.04 -5.05 -14.62
N ILE A 71 -25.53 -3.93 -14.08
CA ILE A 71 -26.63 -3.92 -13.11
C ILE A 71 -27.90 -4.49 -13.75
N GLN A 72 -28.23 -4.09 -14.98
CA GLN A 72 -29.40 -4.60 -15.70
C GLN A 72 -29.30 -6.11 -15.99
N LYS A 73 -28.10 -6.60 -16.33
CA LYS A 73 -27.81 -8.03 -16.52
C LYS A 73 -27.75 -8.82 -15.21
N GLY A 74 -27.69 -8.15 -14.06
CA GLY A 74 -27.64 -8.75 -12.74
C GLY A 74 -26.28 -9.33 -12.36
N ALA A 75 -25.22 -9.09 -13.14
CA ALA A 75 -23.90 -9.65 -12.88
C ALA A 75 -22.79 -8.85 -13.57
N PHE A 76 -21.66 -8.72 -12.88
CA PHE A 76 -20.40 -8.33 -13.48
C PHE A 76 -19.74 -9.55 -14.15
N PRO A 77 -19.20 -9.38 -15.37
CA PRO A 77 -18.38 -10.41 -16.00
C PRO A 77 -17.19 -10.80 -15.13
N GLU A 78 -16.74 -12.05 -15.27
CA GLU A 78 -15.52 -12.50 -14.61
C GLU A 78 -14.32 -11.68 -15.13
N SER A 79 -13.65 -10.98 -14.22
CA SER A 79 -12.43 -10.24 -14.50
C SER A 79 -11.32 -10.75 -13.60
N GLN A 80 -10.14 -10.93 -14.19
CA GLN A 80 -8.94 -11.15 -13.39
C GLN A 80 -8.68 -9.92 -12.51
N LYS A 81 -8.24 -10.17 -11.28
CA LYS A 81 -7.71 -9.11 -10.43
C LYS A 81 -6.34 -8.71 -10.97
N PRO A 82 -5.92 -7.45 -10.78
CA PRO A 82 -4.56 -7.06 -11.08
C PRO A 82 -3.58 -7.97 -10.34
N VAL A 83 -2.53 -8.39 -11.04
CA VAL A 83 -1.44 -9.15 -10.42
C VAL A 83 -0.72 -8.19 -9.49
N ARG A 84 -0.82 -8.45 -8.18
CA ARG A 84 0.03 -7.78 -7.21
C ARG A 84 1.48 -8.19 -7.53
N PRO A 85 2.37 -7.25 -7.90
CA PRO A 85 3.79 -7.57 -8.00
C PRO A 85 4.22 -8.18 -6.67
N GLU A 86 5.06 -9.21 -6.70
CA GLU A 86 5.65 -9.72 -5.46
C GLU A 86 6.23 -8.54 -4.69
N PHE A 87 5.63 -8.27 -3.53
CA PHE A 87 6.10 -7.21 -2.67
C PHE A 87 7.36 -7.74 -2.00
N HIS A 88 8.50 -7.59 -2.67
CA HIS A 88 9.79 -7.62 -2.00
C HIS A 88 9.82 -6.39 -1.12
N ASN A 89 9.47 -6.55 0.15
CA ASN A 89 9.79 -5.56 1.16
C ASN A 89 11.33 -5.51 1.20
N PRO A 90 11.99 -4.44 0.73
CA PRO A 90 13.45 -4.35 0.81
C PRO A 90 13.95 -4.19 2.25
N PHE A 91 13.04 -4.25 3.23
CA PHE A 91 13.25 -4.12 4.66
C PHE A 91 12.64 -5.29 5.44
N ARG A 92 12.34 -6.43 4.79
CA ARG A 92 11.89 -7.64 5.52
C ARG A 92 12.96 -8.00 6.55
N ILE A 93 12.60 -7.92 7.83
CA ILE A 93 13.51 -8.18 8.97
C ILE A 93 14.10 -9.59 8.89
N ASP A 94 13.31 -10.52 8.37
CA ASP A 94 13.60 -11.91 8.07
C ASP A 94 14.67 -12.12 6.98
N GLU A 95 14.98 -11.09 6.19
CA GLU A 95 16.08 -11.12 5.20
C GLU A 95 17.35 -10.39 5.69
N ILE A 96 17.36 -9.92 6.94
CA ILE A 96 18.52 -9.30 7.57
C ILE A 96 19.20 -10.34 8.47
N THR A 97 20.46 -10.63 8.16
CA THR A 97 21.31 -11.42 9.06
C THR A 97 21.89 -10.49 10.12
N TRP A 98 21.37 -10.56 11.34
CA TRP A 98 21.87 -9.79 12.49
C TRP A 98 23.23 -10.32 12.91
N THR A 99 24.27 -9.50 12.76
CA THR A 99 25.67 -9.87 13.04
C THR A 99 26.16 -9.34 14.38
N GLU A 100 25.51 -8.30 14.91
CA GLU A 100 25.87 -7.65 16.18
C GLU A 100 24.62 -7.43 17.02
N THR A 101 24.68 -7.84 18.29
CA THR A 101 23.66 -7.55 19.30
C THR A 101 24.24 -6.54 20.28
N ILE A 102 23.48 -5.49 20.57
CA ILE A 102 23.89 -4.40 21.47
C ILE A 102 23.13 -4.56 22.78
N ARG A 103 23.88 -4.83 23.86
CA ARG A 103 23.36 -4.91 25.23
C ARG A 103 24.29 -4.18 26.21
N PRO A 104 23.77 -3.33 27.12
CA PRO A 104 22.37 -2.88 27.16
C PRO A 104 22.00 -2.12 25.87
N GLU A 105 20.71 -2.13 25.53
CA GLU A 105 20.20 -1.34 24.41
C GLU A 105 20.54 0.14 24.63
N ARG A 106 20.90 0.84 23.54
CA ARG A 106 21.35 2.23 23.60
C ARG A 106 20.22 3.15 23.17
N VAL A 107 19.92 4.18 23.97
CA VAL A 107 19.03 5.24 23.55
C VAL A 107 19.80 6.14 22.59
N CYS A 108 19.31 6.30 21.37
CA CYS A 108 19.94 7.14 20.38
C CYS A 108 18.94 8.15 19.81
N PHE A 109 19.41 9.37 19.57
CA PHE A 109 18.78 10.30 18.66
C PHE A 109 19.19 9.94 17.22
N LEU A 110 18.20 9.79 16.33
CA LEU A 110 18.38 9.41 14.94
C LEU A 110 17.75 10.46 14.02
N GLU A 111 18.55 10.99 13.10
CA GLU A 111 18.08 11.69 11.90
C GLU A 111 18.21 10.74 10.70
N TYR A 112 17.09 10.47 10.02
CA TYR A 112 17.03 9.45 8.96
C TYR A 112 16.33 10.01 7.72
N SER A 113 16.96 9.84 6.56
CA SER A 113 16.41 10.20 5.25
C SER A 113 15.71 8.99 4.62
N ASP A 114 14.45 9.12 4.24
CA ASP A 114 13.75 8.04 3.54
C ASP A 114 14.17 7.92 2.06
N ASN A 115 13.48 7.06 1.30
CA ASN A 115 13.76 6.89 -0.13
C ASN A 115 13.33 8.09 -1.00
N GLU A 116 12.52 9.00 -0.46
CA GLU A 116 12.06 10.23 -1.13
C GLU A 116 12.91 11.44 -0.70
N GLY A 117 13.90 11.23 0.17
CA GLY A 117 14.80 12.28 0.66
C GLY A 117 14.24 13.06 1.86
N VAL A 118 13.08 12.69 2.38
CA VAL A 118 12.48 13.37 3.54
C VAL A 118 13.23 12.94 4.80
N VAL A 119 13.73 13.93 5.54
CA VAL A 119 14.47 13.70 6.79
C VAL A 119 13.49 13.73 7.96
N THR A 120 13.59 12.72 8.82
CA THR A 120 12.81 12.60 10.06
C THR A 120 13.72 12.44 11.26
N GLN A 121 13.29 12.98 12.40
CA GLN A 121 14.00 12.89 13.67
C GLN A 121 13.23 12.00 14.63
N ARG A 122 13.92 11.16 15.39
CA ARG A 122 13.30 10.25 16.37
C ARG A 122 14.30 9.78 17.43
N PHE A 123 13.78 9.38 18.58
CA PHE A 123 14.54 8.61 19.56
C PHE A 123 14.29 7.12 19.33
N ILE A 124 15.36 6.33 19.35
CA ILE A 124 15.30 4.89 19.15
C ILE A 124 16.06 4.17 20.26
N TRP A 125 15.63 2.95 20.57
CA TRP A 125 16.39 2.00 21.37
C TRP A 125 17.12 1.03 20.45
N LEU A 126 18.37 1.36 20.14
CA LEU A 126 19.22 0.59 19.27
C LEU A 126 19.65 -0.71 19.95
N CYS A 127 19.35 -1.85 19.31
CA CYS A 127 19.55 -3.17 19.90
C CYS A 127 20.34 -4.15 19.02
N CYS A 128 20.45 -3.92 17.71
CA CYS A 128 21.25 -4.78 16.85
C CYS A 128 21.72 -4.09 15.56
N LYS A 129 22.73 -4.68 14.92
CA LYS A 129 23.16 -4.36 13.56
C LYS A 129 23.27 -5.63 12.74
N GLY A 130 23.01 -5.52 11.44
CA GLY A 130 23.01 -6.66 10.55
C GLY A 130 23.15 -6.27 9.09
N ARG A 131 23.25 -7.29 8.24
CA ARG A 131 23.37 -7.12 6.80
C ARG A 131 22.17 -7.75 6.09
N GLY A 132 21.51 -6.97 5.23
CA GLY A 132 20.42 -7.43 4.40
C GLY A 132 20.90 -8.22 3.18
N SER A 133 20.04 -9.11 2.70
CA SER A 133 20.20 -9.86 1.43
C SER A 133 20.53 -8.97 0.21
N ASN A 134 20.10 -7.71 0.26
CA ASN A 134 20.35 -6.70 -0.77
C ASN A 134 21.73 -6.01 -0.69
N GLY A 135 22.62 -6.46 0.20
CA GLY A 135 23.97 -5.90 0.39
C GLY A 135 24.03 -4.68 1.32
N HIS A 136 22.86 -4.14 1.69
CA HIS A 136 22.55 -3.15 2.72
C HIS A 136 23.08 -3.49 4.12
N ASP A 137 23.72 -2.55 4.84
CA ASP A 137 23.90 -2.65 6.29
C ASP A 137 22.74 -1.95 7.02
N TYR A 138 22.25 -2.54 8.09
CA TYR A 138 21.04 -2.15 8.81
C TYR A 138 21.27 -2.01 10.32
N LEU A 139 20.57 -1.04 10.91
CA LEU A 139 20.33 -0.90 12.34
C LEU A 139 18.95 -1.46 12.67
N GLY A 140 18.86 -2.28 13.71
CA GLY A 140 17.59 -2.72 14.31
C GLY A 140 17.39 -1.99 15.62
N ALA A 141 16.24 -1.32 15.76
CA ALA A 141 15.94 -0.54 16.95
C ALA A 141 14.43 -0.46 17.21
N PHE A 142 14.05 -0.28 18.47
CA PHE A 142 12.68 0.05 18.81
C PHE A 142 12.44 1.56 18.71
N ASP A 143 11.40 1.92 17.95
CA ASP A 143 10.85 3.28 17.85
C ASP A 143 9.50 3.24 18.58
N ASN A 144 9.51 3.71 19.83
CA ASN A 144 8.51 3.40 20.85
C ASN A 144 8.38 1.87 21.05
N GLU A 145 7.19 1.30 20.85
CA GLU A 145 6.93 -0.14 21.02
C GLU A 145 7.16 -0.96 19.73
N THR A 146 7.49 -0.30 18.62
CA THR A 146 7.61 -0.96 17.31
C THR A 146 9.07 -1.17 16.95
N PHE A 147 9.46 -2.43 16.71
CA PHE A 147 10.77 -2.73 16.12
C PHE A 147 10.81 -2.27 14.66
N LYS A 148 11.83 -1.48 14.31
CA LYS A 148 12.05 -0.94 12.97
C LYS A 148 13.48 -1.19 12.53
N THR A 149 13.67 -1.18 11.22
CA THR A 149 14.98 -1.32 10.58
C THR A 149 15.32 -0.03 9.85
N PHE A 150 16.58 0.38 9.98
CA PHE A 150 17.10 1.61 9.39
C PHE A 150 18.34 1.26 8.59
N ARG A 151 18.36 1.57 7.29
CA ARG A 151 19.57 1.37 6.50
C ARG A 151 20.64 2.38 6.92
N THR A 152 21.82 1.89 7.21
CA THR A 152 22.94 2.72 7.66
C THR A 152 23.31 3.82 6.66
N ASP A 153 23.21 3.55 5.35
CA ASP A 153 23.49 4.53 4.29
C ASP A 153 22.48 5.68 4.19
N ARG A 154 21.38 5.60 4.94
CA ARG A 154 20.33 6.63 5.02
C ARG A 154 20.29 7.37 6.35
N VAL A 155 21.19 7.01 7.27
CA VAL A 155 21.37 7.70 8.54
C VAL A 155 22.09 9.02 8.26
N VAL A 156 21.42 10.14 8.55
CA VAL A 156 22.00 11.48 8.44
C VAL A 156 22.81 11.79 9.70
N ARG A 157 22.29 11.42 10.86
CA ARG A 157 22.94 11.57 12.16
C ARG A 157 22.46 10.50 13.12
N LEU A 158 23.37 9.95 13.91
CA LEU A 158 23.08 9.03 15.00
C LEU A 158 23.92 9.43 16.21
N GLU A 159 23.28 9.74 17.33
CA GLU A 159 23.92 10.18 18.56
C GLU A 159 23.38 9.38 19.74
N GLU A 160 24.27 8.76 20.51
CA GLU A 160 23.93 8.06 21.75
C GLU A 160 23.76 9.06 22.89
N LEU A 161 22.74 8.87 23.72
CA LEU A 161 22.39 9.76 24.84
C LEU A 161 22.92 9.25 26.18
#